data_AF-A0A821R8F4-F1
#
_entry.id   AF-A0A821R8F4-F1
#
_cell.length_a   1.000
_cell.length_b   1.000
_cell.length_c   1.000
_cell.angle_alpha   90.00
_cell.angle_beta   90.00
_cell.angle_gamma   90.00
#
_symmetry.space_group_name_H-M   'P 1'
#
loop_
_entity.id
_entity.type
_entity.pdbx_description
1 polymer ?
#
loop_
_entity_poly.entity_id
_entity_poly.type
_entity_poly.pdbx_seq_one_letter_code
_entity_poly.pdbx_strand_id
1 'polypeptide(L)'
;FIADLTENLQRQQQKILQSDETILNVYRGIKLDKEEFNKIKHNQGKLISTNGYLLTTRQMEAAADCAKRPARKTDMISVLLHIQCDIKSMDKNILFGNIDQLSDDHDEH
;
A
#
# COMPACT_ATOMS: atom_id res chain seq x y z
N PHE A 1 10.33 -3.96 19.65
CA PHE A 1 9.70 -4.39 18.39
C PHE A 1 8.86 -3.28 17.75
N ILE A 2 7.67 -2.94 18.28
CA ILE A 2 6.82 -1.88 17.66
C ILE A 2 7.49 -0.49 17.73
N ALA A 3 8.16 -0.17 18.84
CA ALA A 3 8.92 1.08 18.97
C ALA A 3 10.05 1.16 17.92
N ASP A 4 10.86 0.11 17.78
CA ASP A 4 11.97 0.07 16.81
C ASP A 4 11.49 0.14 15.36
N LEU A 5 10.36 -0.51 15.06
CA LEU A 5 9.72 -0.42 13.75
C LEU A 5 9.25 1.01 13.47
N THR A 6 8.62 1.65 14.46
CA THR A 6 8.13 3.03 14.33
C THR A 6 9.28 4.00 14.09
N GLU A 7 10.41 3.83 14.80
CA GLU A 7 11.59 4.67 14.62
C GLU A 7 12.22 4.49 13.23
N ASN A 8 12.33 3.25 12.74
CA ASN A 8 12.86 2.97 11.41
C ASN A 8 11.95 3.51 10.30
N LEU A 9 10.63 3.40 10.46
CA LEU A 9 9.65 4.01 9.56
C LEU A 9 9.79 5.54 9.55
N GLN A 10 9.98 6.17 10.71
CA GLN A 10 10.17 7.62 10.80
C GLN A 10 11.44 8.08 10.07
N ARG A 11 12.54 7.32 10.14
CA ARG A 11 13.76 7.62 9.38
C ARG A 11 13.57 7.48 7.87
N GLN A 12 12.82 6.47 7.41
CA GLN A 12 12.49 6.29 5.99
C GLN A 12 11.56 7.40 5.48
N GLN A 13 10.59 7.81 6.30
CA GLN A 13 9.71 8.94 6.01
C GLN A 13 10.51 10.24 5.81
N GLN A 14 11.51 10.52 6.65
CA GLN A 14 12.35 11.71 6.50
C GLN A 14 13.07 11.75 5.14
N LYS A 15 13.57 10.61 4.64
CA LYS A 15 14.20 10.53 3.32
C LYS A 15 13.23 10.87 2.19
N ILE A 16 11.98 10.42 2.30
CA ILE A 16 10.92 10.71 1.32
C ILE A 16 10.52 12.19 1.38
N LEU A 17 10.39 12.77 2.58
CA LEU A 17 10.08 14.20 2.78
C LEU A 17 11.20 15.12 2.28
N GLN A 18 12.44 14.65 2.24
CA GLN A 18 13.59 15.38 1.70
C GLN A 18 13.72 15.26 0.18
N SER A 19 12.93 14.39 -0.46
CA SER A 19 12.92 14.27 -1.92
C SER A 19 12.14 15.42 -2.57
N ASP A 20 12.43 15.69 -3.85
CA ASP A 20 11.66 16.66 -4.63
C ASP A 20 10.27 16.15 -5.06
N GLU A 21 9.94 14.89 -4.74
CA GLU A 21 8.66 14.26 -5.07
C GLU A 21 7.51 14.94 -4.30
N THR A 22 6.55 15.48 -5.05
CA THR A 22 5.35 16.15 -4.49
C THR A 22 4.21 15.16 -4.28
N ILE A 23 4.05 14.25 -5.23
CA ILE A 23 3.00 13.24 -5.25
C ILE A 23 3.67 11.88 -5.37
N LEU A 24 3.53 11.07 -4.33
CA LEU A 24 3.95 9.68 -4.34
C LEU A 24 2.81 8.83 -4.88
N ASN A 25 3.07 8.16 -6.00
CA ASN A 25 2.14 7.20 -6.60
C ASN A 25 2.48 5.80 -6.14
N VAL A 26 1.52 5.13 -5.49
CA VAL A 26 1.66 3.72 -5.11
C VAL A 26 0.45 2.91 -5.55
N TYR A 27 0.68 1.62 -5.72
CA TYR A 27 -0.27 0.68 -6.27
C TYR A 27 -0.42 -0.53 -5.35
N ARG A 28 -1.64 -1.06 -5.27
CA ARG A 28 -1.93 -2.32 -4.59
C ARG A 28 -2.85 -3.17 -5.43
N GLY A 29 -2.36 -4.34 -5.82
CA GLY A 29 -3.21 -5.40 -6.35
C GLY A 29 -3.89 -6.14 -5.21
N ILE A 30 -5.22 -6.26 -5.28
CA ILE A 30 -6.00 -6.99 -4.29
C ILE A 30 -7.12 -7.78 -4.97
N LYS A 31 -7.50 -8.89 -4.34
CA LYS A 31 -8.73 -9.62 -4.66
C LYS A 31 -9.74 -9.36 -3.57
N LEU A 32 -10.90 -8.85 -3.98
CA LEU A 32 -12.00 -8.52 -3.10
C LEU A 32 -13.16 -9.45 -3.39
N ASP A 33 -13.90 -9.83 -2.36
CA ASP A 33 -15.21 -10.41 -2.60
C ASP A 33 -16.19 -9.34 -3.12
N LYS A 34 -17.36 -9.80 -3.56
CA LYS A 34 -18.39 -8.94 -4.13
C LYS A 34 -18.89 -7.89 -3.12
N GLU A 35 -18.94 -8.22 -1.83
CA GLU A 35 -19.43 -7.30 -0.81
C GLU A 35 -18.43 -6.18 -0.56
N GLU A 36 -17.15 -6.52 -0.38
CA GLU A 36 -16.05 -5.57 -0.21
C GLU A 36 -15.92 -4.65 -1.43
N PHE A 37 -15.95 -5.23 -2.64
CA PHE A 37 -15.91 -4.45 -3.88
C PHE A 37 -17.06 -3.43 -3.94
N ASN A 38 -18.27 -3.88 -3.62
CA ASN A 38 -19.43 -3.00 -3.59
C ASN A 38 -19.27 -1.91 -2.51
N LYS A 39 -18.77 -2.21 -1.32
CA LYS A 39 -18.52 -1.20 -0.28
C LYS A 39 -17.58 -0.10 -0.80
N ILE A 40 -16.50 -0.47 -1.48
CA ILE A 40 -15.58 0.52 -2.07
C ILE A 40 -16.31 1.35 -3.14
N LYS A 41 -17.07 0.70 -4.03
CA LYS A 41 -17.84 1.39 -5.08
C LYS A 41 -18.86 2.40 -4.51
N HIS A 42 -19.55 2.06 -3.42
CA HIS A 42 -20.51 2.96 -2.76
C HIS A 42 -19.85 4.12 -1.99
N ASN A 43 -18.53 4.05 -1.79
CA ASN A 43 -17.73 5.07 -1.11
C ASN A 43 -16.96 5.98 -2.08
N GLN A 44 -17.27 5.95 -3.37
CA GLN A 44 -16.73 6.91 -4.33
C GLN A 44 -17.03 8.35 -3.88
N GLY A 45 -15.98 9.19 -3.86
CA GLY A 45 -16.06 10.58 -3.39
C GLY A 45 -16.16 10.76 -1.87
N LYS A 46 -16.08 9.67 -1.09
CA LYS A 46 -16.14 9.71 0.39
C LYS A 46 -14.78 9.41 1.01
N LEU A 47 -14.60 9.85 2.25
CA LEU A 47 -13.45 9.46 3.07
C LEU A 47 -13.61 8.01 3.53
N ILE A 48 -12.55 7.21 3.33
CA ILE A 48 -12.46 5.84 3.85
C ILE A 48 -11.37 5.81 4.91
N SER A 49 -11.70 5.28 6.08
CA SER A 49 -10.73 4.95 7.13
C SER A 49 -10.59 3.45 7.21
N THR A 50 -9.35 2.96 7.25
CA THR A 50 -9.03 1.54 7.34
C THR A 50 -8.19 1.28 8.60
N ASN A 51 -8.53 0.24 9.35
CA ASN A 51 -7.72 -0.19 10.48
C ASN A 51 -6.55 -1.03 9.97
N GLY A 52 -5.33 -0.48 10.02
CA GLY A 52 -4.09 -1.21 9.74
C GLY A 52 -3.23 -0.58 8.65
N TYR A 53 -2.19 -1.32 8.24
CA TYR A 53 -1.21 -0.87 7.25
C TYR A 53 -1.57 -1.36 5.84
N LEU A 54 -1.27 -0.54 4.84
CA LEU A 54 -1.38 -0.91 3.43
C LEU A 54 0.01 -1.22 2.87
N LEU A 55 0.23 -2.48 2.50
CA LEU A 55 1.36 -2.85 1.65
C LEU A 55 1.07 -2.41 0.21
N THR A 56 1.99 -1.66 -0.36
CA THR A 56 1.88 -1.07 -1.70
C THR A 56 3.24 -1.10 -2.41
N THR A 57 3.23 -1.06 -3.73
CA THR A 57 4.45 -0.96 -4.56
C THR A 57 4.39 0.30 -5.42
N ARG A 58 5.55 0.85 -5.78
CA ARG A 58 5.64 1.93 -6.79
C ARG A 58 5.52 1.42 -8.23
N GLN A 59 5.59 0.10 -8.45
CA GLN A 59 5.51 -0.54 -9.76
C GLN A 59 4.07 -0.99 -10.06
N MET A 60 3.43 -0.36 -11.05
CA MET A 60 2.06 -0.65 -11.42
C MET A 60 1.90 -2.10 -11.91
N GLU A 61 2.84 -2.58 -12.71
CA GLU A 61 2.85 -3.91 -13.31
C GLU A 61 2.90 -5.00 -12.24
N ALA A 62 3.80 -4.84 -11.26
CA ALA A 62 3.91 -5.75 -10.13
C ALA A 62 2.61 -5.82 -9.30
N ALA A 63 1.95 -4.68 -9.08
CA ALA A 63 0.65 -4.64 -8.43
C ALA A 63 -0.45 -5.31 -9.28
N ALA A 64 -0.46 -5.08 -10.59
CA ALA A 64 -1.43 -5.71 -11.49
C ALA A 64 -1.27 -7.22 -11.51
N ASP A 65 -0.03 -7.73 -11.52
CA ASP A 65 0.24 -9.17 -11.47
C ASP A 65 -0.21 -9.77 -10.14
N CYS A 66 0.00 -9.09 -9.02
CA CYS A 66 -0.56 -9.48 -7.72
C CYS A 66 -2.09 -9.59 -7.75
N ALA A 67 -2.80 -8.64 -8.40
CA ALA A 67 -4.26 -8.70 -8.52
C ALA A 67 -4.75 -9.88 -9.38
N LYS A 68 -3.95 -10.33 -10.35
CA LYS A 68 -4.28 -11.44 -11.25
C LYS A 68 -4.04 -12.82 -10.63
N ARG A 69 -3.17 -12.94 -9.62
CA ARG A 69 -2.82 -14.22 -8.97
C ARG A 69 -4.09 -15.01 -8.59
N PRO A 70 -4.17 -16.32 -8.89
CA PRO A 70 -5.36 -17.12 -8.59
C PRO A 70 -5.70 -17.07 -7.09
N ALA A 71 -6.98 -16.91 -6.78
CA ALA A 71 -7.46 -17.01 -5.40
C ALA A 71 -7.95 -18.42 -5.11
N ARG A 72 -7.83 -18.86 -3.87
CA ARG A 72 -8.40 -20.15 -3.41
C ARG A 72 -9.93 -20.17 -3.46
N LYS A 73 -10.58 -19.01 -3.39
CA LYS A 73 -12.02 -18.85 -3.49
C LYS A 73 -12.42 -18.53 -4.93
N THR A 74 -13.42 -19.25 -5.44
CA THR A 74 -14.20 -18.84 -6.61
C THR A 74 -15.00 -17.58 -6.26
N ASP A 75 -15.18 -16.68 -7.22
CA ASP A 75 -15.93 -15.41 -7.09
C ASP A 75 -15.20 -14.23 -6.43
N MET A 76 -13.90 -14.11 -6.69
CA MET A 76 -13.10 -12.93 -6.33
C MET A 76 -12.97 -11.95 -7.49
N ILE A 77 -13.09 -10.66 -7.20
CA ILE A 77 -12.90 -9.56 -8.15
C ILE A 77 -11.47 -9.05 -8.01
N SER A 78 -10.70 -9.10 -9.10
CA SER A 78 -9.37 -8.50 -9.17
C SER A 78 -9.47 -6.97 -9.27
N VAL A 79 -8.84 -6.27 -8.33
CA VAL A 79 -8.84 -4.81 -8.26
C VAL A 79 -7.41 -4.30 -8.17
N LEU A 80 -7.10 -3.28 -8.96
CA LEU A 80 -5.89 -2.48 -8.84
C LEU A 80 -6.25 -1.15 -8.19
N LEU A 81 -5.75 -0.92 -6.99
CA LEU A 81 -5.87 0.36 -6.30
C LEU A 81 -4.68 1.23 -6.70
N HIS A 82 -4.95 2.44 -7.19
CA HIS A 82 -3.97 3.50 -7.38
C HIS A 82 -4.18 4.54 -6.29
N ILE A 83 -3.14 4.78 -5.49
CA ILE A 83 -3.18 5.67 -4.34
C ILE A 83 -2.17 6.79 -4.59
N GLN A 84 -2.67 8.03 -4.58
CA GLN A 84 -1.85 9.23 -4.70
C GLN A 84 -1.69 9.85 -3.32
N CYS A 85 -0.44 9.94 -2.88
CA CYS A 85 -0.07 10.52 -1.60
C CYS A 85 0.54 11.90 -1.85
N ASP A 86 -0.12 12.97 -1.41
CA ASP A 86 0.44 14.31 -1.47
C ASP A 86 1.43 14.49 -0.30
N ILE A 87 2.72 14.30 -0.60
CA ILE A 87 3.78 14.23 0.41
C ILE A 87 3.99 15.60 1.09
N LYS A 88 3.73 16.71 0.40
CA LYS A 88 3.99 18.06 0.92
C LYS A 88 2.87 18.57 1.82
N SER A 89 1.64 18.13 1.57
CA SER A 89 0.49 18.42 2.43
C SER A 89 0.31 17.41 3.56
N MET A 90 1.02 16.29 3.52
CA MET A 90 0.93 15.25 4.53
C MET A 90 1.44 15.72 5.88
N ASP A 91 0.61 15.53 6.89
CA ASP A 91 0.96 15.79 8.28
C ASP A 91 2.16 14.92 8.69
N LYS A 92 3.03 15.43 9.57
CA LYS A 92 4.29 14.74 9.97
C LYS A 92 4.06 13.37 10.61
N ASN A 93 2.81 13.07 10.98
CA ASN A 93 2.38 11.84 11.65
C ASN A 93 2.10 10.68 10.68
N ILE A 94 2.16 10.88 9.35
CA ILE A 94 1.93 9.81 8.37
C ILE A 94 3.24 9.09 8.07
N LEU A 95 3.41 7.90 8.65
CA LEU A 95 4.62 7.09 8.54
C LEU A 95 4.60 6.25 7.25
N PHE A 96 5.64 6.40 6.42
CA PHE A 96 5.91 5.56 5.26
C PHE A 96 7.22 4.80 5.46
N GLY A 97 7.24 3.52 5.06
CA GLY A 97 8.45 2.72 5.03
C GLY A 97 8.66 2.13 3.65
N ASN A 98 9.86 2.30 3.09
CA ASN A 98 10.29 1.39 2.05
C ASN A 98 10.72 0.07 2.73
N ILE A 99 10.04 -1.02 2.37
CA ILE A 99 10.31 -2.36 2.90
C ILE A 99 11.06 -3.26 1.91
N ASP A 100 11.52 -2.73 0.77
CA ASP A 100 12.31 -3.47 -0.22
C ASP A 100 13.59 -4.06 0.39
N GLN A 101 14.05 -3.53 1.52
CA GLN A 101 15.22 -4.02 2.28
C GLN A 101 14.87 -4.97 3.43
N LEU A 102 13.59 -5.30 3.63
CA LEU A 102 13.14 -6.25 4.67
C LEU A 102 12.86 -7.66 4.10
N SER A 103 12.92 -7.85 2.79
CA SER A 103 12.84 -9.16 2.15
C SER A 103 14.21 -9.85 2.22
N ASP A 104 14.56 -10.38 3.39
CA ASP A 104 15.44 -11.55 3.44
C ASP A 104 14.57 -12.76 3.05
N ASP A 105 14.34 -12.94 1.76
CA ASP A 105 13.85 -14.22 1.23
C ASP A 105 15.05 -15.20 1.24
N HIS A 106 15.42 -15.65 2.44
CA HIS A 106 16.13 -16.91 2.59
C HIS A 106 15.11 -18.03 2.35
N ASP A 107 14.88 -18.35 1.08
CA ASP A 107 14.29 -19.62 0.67
C ASP A 107 15.27 -20.74 1.07
N GLU A 108 15.06 -21.32 2.26
CA GLU A 108 15.67 -22.61 2.61
C GLU A 108 14.96 -23.74 1.84
N HIS A 109 15.60 -24.22 0.77
CA HIS A 109 15.36 -25.52 0.16
C HIS A 109 16.67 -26.26 -0.06
#